data_AF-A0A9D9NJZ6-F1
#
_entry.id   AF-A0A9D9NJZ6-F1
#
_cell.length_a   1.000
_cell.length_b   1.000
_cell.length_c   1.000
_cell.angle_alpha   90.00
_cell.angle_beta   90.00
_cell.angle_gamma   90.00
#
_symmetry.space_group_name_H-M   'P 1'
#
loop_
_entity.id
_entity.type
_entity.pdbx_description
1 polymer ?
#
loop_
_entity_poly.entity_id
_entity_poly.type
_entity_poly.pdbx_seq_one_letter_code
_entity_poly.pdbx_strand_id
1 'polypeptide(L)'
;MKISILCGLLMAFVLSGCFTGIENTGRITEKDVSRVRADKKSPEEIFFDTVHPADFQHWRPGKLFYVNDDNIRLIFNPSSLYDVGSLQLKGDTLKYGGYKFIRNIDNSEDVVISLSDSVNTYYYNTGKTIDEVEAQKSEYIVPFLTDLDYVARIRDMLVGKTLYIKTSLWLDSERNNIDGLHYVPVVITNVSPGDVVYPFFVEFECDGRKAAVYMSSQISSIKNMTFDKLFSFTDLRKNYSQITDANWERITRGDVAVSMTKDECQLSLGSPRSIERVPTHGGLYERWSYDNGVYLIFENGLLTRYRK
;
A
#
# COMPACT_ATOMS: atom_id res chain seq x y z
N MET A 1 63.90 43.29 54.69
CA MET A 1 63.31 44.56 55.18
C MET A 1 62.03 44.80 54.37
N LYS A 2 60.91 45.02 55.07
CA LYS A 2 59.53 45.09 54.53
C LYS A 2 59.28 46.35 53.70
N ILE A 3 58.36 46.26 52.74
CA ILE A 3 57.29 47.21 52.31
C ILE A 3 56.42 46.36 51.34
N SER A 4 55.18 45.92 51.62
CA SER A 4 53.91 46.55 51.99
C SER A 4 53.07 47.06 50.80
N ILE A 5 51.93 46.38 50.57
CA ILE A 5 50.56 46.90 50.30
C ILE A 5 50.00 46.90 48.84
N LEU A 6 48.97 46.03 48.69
CA LEU A 6 47.66 46.10 48.00
C LEU A 6 47.46 46.13 46.47
N CYS A 7 46.29 45.55 46.13
CA CYS A 7 45.51 45.54 44.88
C CYS A 7 45.87 44.36 43.96
N GLY A 8 44.96 43.51 43.53
CA GLY A 8 43.50 43.45 43.64
C GLY A 8 43.00 42.52 42.53
N LEU A 9 41.87 41.85 42.77
CA LEU A 9 40.96 41.29 41.77
C LEU A 9 41.51 40.40 40.63
N LEU A 10 41.14 39.11 40.67
CA LEU A 10 40.56 38.27 39.60
C LEU A 10 41.12 36.85 39.66
N MET A 11 40.34 35.91 40.22
CA MET A 11 40.15 34.60 39.60
C MET A 11 39.02 33.88 40.33
N ALA A 12 37.80 34.22 39.92
CA ALA A 12 36.63 33.40 40.13
C ALA A 12 36.15 32.94 38.74
N PHE A 13 35.95 31.63 38.58
CA PHE A 13 35.33 30.95 37.43
C PHE A 13 36.14 31.09 36.12
N VAL A 14 36.47 30.03 35.39
CA VAL A 14 35.56 29.17 34.65
C VAL A 14 36.22 27.79 34.50
N LEU A 15 35.67 26.77 35.18
CA LEU A 15 35.76 25.41 34.67
C LEU A 15 34.91 25.41 33.41
N SER A 16 35.53 25.34 32.24
CA SER A 16 34.85 25.15 30.97
C SER A 16 34.16 23.79 31.01
N GLY A 17 32.90 23.78 31.43
CA GLY A 17 32.05 22.62 31.30
C GLY A 17 32.05 22.19 29.84
N CYS A 18 32.36 20.92 29.60
CA CYS A 18 32.04 20.28 28.34
C CYS A 18 30.53 20.44 28.12
N PHE A 19 30.16 21.41 27.29
CA PHE A 19 28.83 21.51 26.74
C PHE A 19 28.69 20.34 25.77
N THR A 20 28.36 19.16 26.30
CA THR A 20 27.61 18.21 25.49
C THR A 20 26.31 18.93 25.19
N GLY A 21 26.15 19.38 23.95
CA GLY A 21 24.88 19.87 23.46
C GLY A 21 23.86 18.77 23.65
N ILE A 22 23.16 18.81 24.79
CA ILE A 22 21.87 18.19 24.95
C ILE A 22 21.00 18.94 23.95
N GLU A 23 20.89 18.39 22.74
CA GLU A 23 19.77 18.70 21.87
C GLU A 23 18.54 18.52 22.75
N ASN A 24 17.85 19.63 22.98
CA ASN A 24 16.59 19.67 23.66
C ASN A 24 15.69 18.64 22.96
N THR A 25 15.54 17.47 23.57
CA THR A 25 14.49 16.54 23.20
C THR A 25 13.23 17.30 23.57
N GLY A 26 12.68 18.01 22.58
CA GLY A 26 11.51 18.86 22.77
C GLY A 26 10.49 18.11 23.60
N ARG A 27 9.95 18.78 24.62
CA ARG A 27 8.99 18.21 25.57
C ARG A 27 7.96 17.39 24.79
N ILE A 28 7.99 16.06 24.97
CA ILE A 28 7.06 15.14 24.32
C ILE A 28 5.66 15.66 24.61
N THR A 29 5.00 16.17 23.58
CA THR A 29 3.65 16.70 23.71
C THR A 29 2.66 15.53 23.65
N GLU A 30 1.44 15.74 24.13
CA GLU A 30 0.38 14.75 24.01
C GLU A 30 0.14 14.33 22.54
N LYS A 31 0.48 15.20 21.58
CA LYS A 31 0.53 14.92 20.14
C LYS A 31 1.63 13.91 19.78
N ASP A 32 2.82 14.01 20.36
CA ASP A 32 3.91 13.04 20.15
C ASP A 32 3.57 11.69 20.78
N VAL A 33 2.89 11.67 21.93
CA VAL A 33 2.35 10.45 22.55
C VAL A 33 1.22 9.84 21.70
N SER A 34 0.40 10.67 21.05
CA SER A 34 -0.63 10.19 20.11
C SER A 34 -0.04 9.59 18.83
N ARG A 35 1.15 10.07 18.39
CA ARG A 35 1.95 9.46 17.31
C ARG A 35 2.55 8.11 17.70
N VAL A 36 2.78 7.87 19.00
CA VAL A 36 3.41 6.66 19.55
C VAL A 36 2.40 5.64 20.09
N ARG A 37 1.08 5.85 19.92
CA ARG A 37 0.08 4.79 20.15
C ARG A 37 0.16 3.72 19.03
N ALA A 38 1.26 2.98 19.00
CA ALA A 38 1.47 1.84 18.11
C ALA A 38 0.44 0.72 18.31
N ASP A 39 -0.32 0.74 19.42
CA ASP A 39 -1.30 -0.30 19.75
C ASP A 39 -2.73 -0.01 19.24
N LYS A 40 -3.05 1.21 18.80
CA LYS A 40 -4.39 1.53 18.29
C LYS A 40 -4.37 1.61 16.77
N LYS A 41 -4.79 0.52 16.13
CA LYS A 41 -5.06 0.50 14.68
C LYS A 41 -5.96 1.68 14.30
N SER A 42 -5.59 2.37 13.23
CA SER A 42 -6.38 3.47 12.65
C SER A 42 -7.73 2.98 12.12
N PRO A 43 -8.75 3.86 12.00
CA PRO A 43 -10.02 3.50 11.37
C PRO A 43 -9.85 2.91 9.97
N GLU A 44 -8.89 3.44 9.18
CA GLU A 44 -8.53 2.92 7.87
C GLU A 44 -7.96 1.50 7.93
N GLU A 45 -7.09 1.19 8.90
CA GLU A 45 -6.48 -0.14 9.03
C GLU A 45 -7.49 -1.23 9.41
N ILE A 46 -8.56 -0.89 10.12
CA ILE A 46 -9.59 -1.85 10.53
C ILE A 46 -10.81 -1.87 9.61
N PHE A 47 -10.86 -1.00 8.61
CA PHE A 47 -12.07 -0.77 7.82
C PHE A 47 -12.60 -2.05 7.13
N PHE A 48 -11.68 -2.93 6.72
CA PHE A 48 -11.99 -4.21 6.07
C PHE A 48 -11.65 -5.44 6.92
N ASP A 49 -11.38 -5.28 8.22
CA ASP A 49 -11.00 -6.40 9.11
C ASP A 49 -12.11 -7.46 9.24
N THR A 50 -13.35 -7.16 8.83
CA THR A 50 -14.49 -8.10 8.85
C THR A 50 -14.89 -8.62 7.47
N VAL A 51 -14.23 -8.16 6.40
CA VAL A 51 -14.63 -8.46 5.02
C VAL A 51 -13.63 -9.42 4.39
N HIS A 52 -14.06 -10.66 4.23
CA HIS A 52 -13.24 -11.74 3.70
C HIS A 52 -13.98 -12.49 2.59
N PRO A 53 -13.27 -13.14 1.66
CA PRO A 53 -13.88 -14.09 0.73
C PRO A 53 -14.56 -15.23 1.50
N ALA A 54 -15.57 -15.86 0.89
CA ALA A 54 -16.25 -16.98 1.53
C ALA A 54 -15.29 -18.17 1.69
N ASP A 55 -15.27 -18.80 2.86
CA ASP A 55 -14.54 -20.05 3.10
C ASP A 55 -15.05 -21.15 2.19
N PHE A 56 -14.20 -22.13 1.88
CA PHE A 56 -14.53 -23.22 0.96
C PHE A 56 -15.81 -23.97 1.35
N GLN A 57 -15.99 -24.23 2.65
CA GLN A 57 -17.19 -24.86 3.21
C GLN A 57 -18.50 -24.12 2.88
N HIS A 58 -18.40 -22.81 2.60
CA HIS A 58 -19.52 -21.93 2.26
C HIS A 58 -19.68 -21.73 0.76
N TRP A 59 -18.82 -22.30 -0.07
CA TRP A 59 -19.00 -22.26 -1.52
C TRP A 59 -20.25 -23.08 -1.90
N ARG A 60 -21.03 -22.54 -2.82
CA ARG A 60 -22.27 -23.15 -3.32
C ARG A 60 -22.24 -23.15 -4.83
N PRO A 61 -22.75 -24.20 -5.50
CA PRO A 61 -22.87 -24.21 -6.94
C PRO A 61 -23.57 -22.94 -7.44
N GLY A 62 -22.99 -22.26 -8.43
CA GLY A 62 -23.44 -20.93 -8.86
C GLY A 62 -22.54 -19.78 -8.47
N LYS A 63 -21.65 -19.94 -7.47
CA LYS A 63 -20.66 -18.92 -7.12
C LYS A 63 -19.80 -18.56 -8.32
N LEU A 64 -19.56 -17.26 -8.53
CA LEU A 64 -18.86 -16.74 -9.70
C LEU A 64 -17.46 -16.23 -9.37
N PHE A 65 -16.53 -16.51 -10.27
CA PHE A 65 -15.14 -16.12 -10.16
C PHE A 65 -14.66 -15.48 -11.45
N TYR A 66 -13.94 -14.37 -11.35
CA TYR A 66 -13.29 -13.71 -12.49
C TYR A 66 -11.91 -14.31 -12.74
N VAL A 67 -11.56 -14.55 -13.99
CA VAL A 67 -10.25 -15.08 -14.39
C VAL A 67 -9.27 -13.95 -14.67
N ASN A 68 -8.21 -13.87 -13.87
CA ASN A 68 -7.20 -12.82 -13.98
C ASN A 68 -6.14 -13.11 -15.06
N ASP A 69 -5.92 -14.38 -15.39
CA ASP A 69 -4.82 -14.80 -16.27
C ASP A 69 -5.11 -16.12 -16.99
N ASP A 70 -4.69 -16.23 -18.25
CA ASP A 70 -4.88 -17.42 -19.07
C ASP A 70 -4.07 -18.63 -18.58
N ASN A 71 -3.08 -18.42 -17.71
CA ASN A 71 -2.35 -19.49 -17.05
C ASN A 71 -3.24 -20.35 -16.13
N ILE A 72 -4.50 -19.96 -15.88
CA ILE A 72 -5.49 -20.85 -15.28
C ILE A 72 -5.63 -22.18 -16.04
N ARG A 73 -5.39 -22.20 -17.36
CA ARG A 73 -5.44 -23.46 -18.12
C ARG A 73 -4.45 -24.52 -17.61
N LEU A 74 -3.36 -24.10 -16.95
CA LEU A 74 -2.33 -24.99 -16.43
C LEU A 74 -2.79 -25.83 -15.24
N ILE A 75 -3.84 -25.42 -14.55
CA ILE A 75 -4.38 -26.17 -13.39
C ILE A 75 -5.50 -27.13 -13.80
N PHE A 76 -6.03 -27.01 -15.03
CA PHE A 76 -7.13 -27.86 -15.47
C PHE A 76 -6.62 -29.23 -15.95
N ASN A 77 -7.37 -30.26 -15.56
CA ASN A 77 -7.17 -31.61 -16.05
C ASN A 77 -7.39 -31.66 -17.58
N PRO A 78 -6.66 -32.54 -18.31
CA PRO A 78 -6.92 -32.77 -19.73
C PRO A 78 -8.37 -33.16 -20.00
N SER A 79 -8.90 -32.71 -21.13
CA SER A 79 -10.26 -33.01 -21.58
C SER A 79 -10.22 -33.59 -22.99
N SER A 80 -11.13 -34.51 -23.29
CA SER A 80 -11.37 -34.99 -24.66
C SER A 80 -12.36 -34.12 -25.44
N LEU A 81 -13.06 -33.20 -24.75
CA LEU A 81 -14.11 -32.35 -25.34
C LEU A 81 -13.57 -31.04 -25.89
N TYR A 82 -12.42 -30.58 -25.39
CA TYR A 82 -11.78 -29.33 -25.78
C TYR A 82 -10.27 -29.40 -25.51
N ASP A 83 -9.50 -28.61 -26.23
CA ASP A 83 -8.06 -28.48 -26.00
C ASP A 83 -7.77 -27.48 -24.88
N VAL A 84 -7.23 -27.96 -23.77
CA VAL A 84 -6.87 -27.13 -22.61
C VAL A 84 -5.75 -26.15 -22.96
N GLY A 85 -4.82 -26.51 -23.85
CA GLY A 85 -3.64 -25.71 -24.17
C GLY A 85 -3.96 -24.41 -24.92
N SER A 86 -5.07 -24.38 -25.65
CA SER A 86 -5.53 -23.22 -26.43
C SER A 86 -6.53 -22.33 -25.70
N LEU A 87 -6.89 -22.64 -24.45
CA LEU A 87 -7.82 -21.83 -23.67
C LEU A 87 -7.29 -20.41 -23.45
N GLN A 88 -8.15 -19.44 -23.74
CA GLN A 88 -8.00 -18.01 -23.43
C GLN A 88 -9.22 -17.60 -22.62
N LEU A 89 -9.06 -17.59 -21.30
CA LEU A 89 -10.14 -17.38 -20.34
C LEU A 89 -9.98 -16.08 -19.55
N LYS A 90 -8.84 -15.37 -19.69
CA LYS A 90 -8.63 -14.10 -19.02
C LYS A 90 -9.73 -13.11 -19.38
N GLY A 91 -10.37 -12.54 -18.36
CA GLY A 91 -11.53 -11.66 -18.54
C GLY A 91 -12.87 -12.38 -18.44
N ASP A 92 -12.89 -13.70 -18.54
CA ASP A 92 -14.12 -14.48 -18.40
C ASP A 92 -14.51 -14.67 -16.94
N THR A 93 -15.75 -15.10 -16.75
CA THR A 93 -16.30 -15.49 -15.45
C THR A 93 -16.59 -16.99 -15.44
N LEU A 94 -15.97 -17.70 -14.50
CA LEU A 94 -16.23 -19.11 -14.25
C LEU A 94 -17.22 -19.28 -13.09
N LYS A 95 -18.14 -20.20 -13.26
CA LYS A 95 -19.11 -20.62 -12.26
C LYS A 95 -18.62 -21.89 -11.57
N TYR A 96 -18.62 -21.88 -10.24
CA TYR A 96 -18.36 -23.07 -9.44
C TYR A 96 -19.51 -24.07 -9.56
N GLY A 97 -19.17 -25.30 -9.95
CA GLY A 97 -20.10 -26.42 -10.13
C GLY A 97 -20.18 -27.35 -8.91
N GLY A 98 -19.26 -27.22 -7.95
CA GLY A 98 -19.12 -28.13 -6.82
C GLY A 98 -17.75 -28.80 -6.82
N TYR A 99 -17.62 -29.86 -6.02
CA TYR A 99 -16.41 -30.67 -5.95
C TYR A 99 -16.76 -32.15 -5.80
N LYS A 100 -15.79 -33.01 -6.11
CA LYS A 100 -15.85 -34.45 -5.89
C LYS A 100 -14.52 -34.94 -5.34
N PHE A 101 -14.48 -36.19 -4.90
CA PHE A 101 -13.26 -36.84 -4.44
C PHE A 101 -12.69 -37.75 -5.54
N ILE A 102 -11.37 -37.74 -5.69
CA ILE A 102 -10.63 -38.79 -6.41
C ILE A 102 -9.77 -39.52 -5.39
N ARG A 103 -9.92 -40.85 -5.37
CA ARG A 103 -9.16 -41.72 -4.48
C ARG A 103 -7.83 -42.11 -5.12
N ASN A 104 -6.75 -41.91 -4.36
CA ASN A 104 -5.39 -42.26 -4.73
C ASN A 104 -5.05 -43.71 -4.32
N ILE A 105 -3.90 -44.20 -4.79
CA ILE A 105 -3.41 -45.57 -4.53
C ILE A 105 -3.17 -45.82 -3.03
N ASP A 106 -2.79 -44.78 -2.28
CA ASP A 106 -2.57 -44.81 -0.84
C ASP A 106 -3.87 -44.67 -0.02
N ASN A 107 -5.04 -44.69 -0.67
CA ASN A 107 -6.37 -44.44 -0.12
C ASN A 107 -6.61 -43.01 0.38
N SER A 108 -5.72 -42.06 0.13
CA SER A 108 -6.06 -40.63 0.29
C SER A 108 -7.09 -40.20 -0.75
N GLU A 109 -7.87 -39.17 -0.42
CA GLU A 109 -8.88 -38.60 -1.33
C GLU A 109 -8.57 -37.13 -1.59
N ASP A 110 -8.31 -36.81 -2.86
CA ASP A 110 -8.08 -35.45 -3.31
C ASP A 110 -9.39 -34.77 -3.72
N VAL A 111 -9.52 -33.50 -3.38
CA VAL A 111 -10.63 -32.65 -3.81
C VAL A 111 -10.43 -32.24 -5.27
N VAL A 112 -11.40 -32.56 -6.11
CA VAL A 112 -11.47 -32.07 -7.50
C VAL A 112 -12.59 -31.06 -7.63
N ILE A 113 -12.22 -29.81 -7.86
CA ILE A 113 -13.13 -28.68 -8.05
C ILE A 113 -13.63 -28.67 -9.48
N SER A 114 -14.93 -28.45 -9.66
CA SER A 114 -15.56 -28.21 -10.96
C SER A 114 -15.85 -26.73 -11.16
N LEU A 115 -15.41 -26.19 -12.30
CA LEU A 115 -15.67 -24.84 -12.75
C LEU A 115 -16.24 -24.91 -14.17
N SER A 116 -17.13 -24.00 -14.54
CA SER A 116 -17.67 -23.97 -15.89
C SER A 116 -17.78 -22.53 -16.39
N ASP A 117 -17.54 -22.32 -17.67
CA ASP A 117 -18.03 -21.14 -18.38
C ASP A 117 -19.44 -21.44 -18.93
N SER A 118 -19.85 -20.78 -20.01
CA SER A 118 -21.11 -21.08 -20.71
C SER A 118 -21.06 -22.30 -21.66
N VAL A 119 -19.89 -22.88 -21.91
CA VAL A 119 -19.65 -23.87 -22.98
C VAL A 119 -19.09 -25.18 -22.43
N ASN A 120 -18.07 -25.10 -21.59
CA ASN A 120 -17.24 -26.18 -21.09
C ASN A 120 -17.31 -26.30 -19.56
N THR A 121 -16.99 -27.49 -19.06
CA THR A 121 -16.76 -27.73 -17.64
C THR A 121 -15.31 -28.19 -17.45
N TYR A 122 -14.58 -27.41 -16.65
CA TYR A 122 -13.20 -27.62 -16.25
C TYR A 122 -13.13 -28.31 -14.89
N TYR A 123 -12.11 -29.15 -14.73
CA TYR A 123 -11.84 -29.85 -13.48
C TYR A 123 -10.42 -29.52 -13.01
N TYR A 124 -10.30 -29.07 -11.77
CA TYR A 124 -9.02 -28.79 -11.12
C TYR A 124 -8.85 -29.78 -9.97
N ASN A 125 -7.85 -30.66 -10.09
CA ASN A 125 -7.43 -31.48 -8.95
C ASN A 125 -6.52 -30.63 -8.04
N THR A 126 -6.95 -30.38 -6.81
CA THR A 126 -6.18 -29.58 -5.85
C THR A 126 -4.92 -30.31 -5.36
N GLY A 127 -4.89 -31.65 -5.49
CA GLY A 127 -3.87 -32.51 -4.89
C GLY A 127 -3.86 -32.46 -3.36
N LYS A 128 -5.02 -32.14 -2.77
CA LYS A 128 -5.21 -31.91 -1.33
C LYS A 128 -6.47 -32.60 -0.83
N THR A 129 -6.39 -33.06 0.41
CA THR A 129 -7.55 -33.53 1.16
C THR A 129 -8.54 -32.40 1.46
N ILE A 130 -9.76 -32.75 1.86
CA ILE A 130 -10.77 -31.75 2.23
C ILE A 130 -10.31 -30.86 3.39
N ASP A 131 -9.70 -31.45 4.42
CA ASP A 131 -9.22 -30.72 5.60
C ASP A 131 -8.13 -29.71 5.22
N GLU A 132 -7.23 -30.07 4.30
CA GLU A 132 -6.18 -29.17 3.79
C GLU A 132 -6.76 -28.03 2.94
N VAL A 133 -7.78 -28.30 2.13
CA VAL A 133 -8.46 -27.26 1.35
C VAL A 133 -9.23 -26.30 2.26
N GLU A 134 -9.91 -26.82 3.30
CA GLU A 134 -10.68 -26.02 4.25
C GLU A 134 -9.79 -25.18 5.18
N ALA A 135 -8.58 -25.65 5.50
CA ALA A 135 -7.60 -24.90 6.26
C ALA A 135 -6.88 -23.81 5.42
N GLN A 136 -6.96 -23.88 4.09
CA GLN A 136 -6.32 -22.92 3.20
C GLN A 136 -7.11 -21.61 3.12
N LYS A 137 -6.39 -20.47 3.06
CA LYS A 137 -7.02 -19.18 2.79
C LYS A 137 -7.78 -19.22 1.46
N SER A 138 -9.04 -18.79 1.47
CA SER A 138 -9.96 -18.89 0.34
C SER A 138 -9.45 -18.22 -0.94
N GLU A 139 -8.68 -17.14 -0.82
CA GLU A 139 -8.07 -16.41 -1.94
C GLU A 139 -7.00 -17.21 -2.71
N TYR A 140 -6.51 -18.32 -2.15
CA TYR A 140 -5.46 -19.13 -2.76
C TYR A 140 -5.93 -20.53 -3.18
N ILE A 141 -7.20 -20.90 -2.93
CA ILE A 141 -7.70 -22.25 -3.18
C ILE A 141 -7.63 -22.57 -4.68
N VAL A 142 -8.10 -21.65 -5.53
CA VAL A 142 -8.00 -21.79 -6.98
C VAL A 142 -7.13 -20.67 -7.53
N PRO A 143 -5.94 -20.98 -8.09
CA PRO A 143 -5.07 -20.00 -8.70
C PRO A 143 -5.75 -19.19 -9.80
N PHE A 144 -5.32 -17.94 -9.98
CA PHE A 144 -5.76 -17.02 -11.04
C PHE A 144 -7.23 -16.60 -11.01
N LEU A 145 -7.97 -16.93 -9.94
CA LEU A 145 -9.37 -16.54 -9.77
C LEU A 145 -9.56 -15.45 -8.70
N THR A 146 -10.48 -14.54 -8.97
CA THR A 146 -10.98 -13.56 -7.99
C THR A 146 -12.45 -13.81 -7.69
N ASP A 147 -12.79 -13.91 -6.39
CA ASP A 147 -14.16 -14.06 -5.91
C ASP A 147 -14.99 -12.79 -6.19
N LEU A 148 -15.99 -12.90 -7.07
CA LEU A 148 -16.82 -11.75 -7.46
C LEU A 148 -17.74 -11.26 -6.34
N ASP A 149 -18.16 -12.13 -5.41
CA ASP A 149 -18.94 -11.69 -4.25
C ASP A 149 -18.06 -10.85 -3.31
N TYR A 150 -16.77 -11.18 -3.22
CA TYR A 150 -15.83 -10.42 -2.41
C TYR A 150 -15.59 -9.03 -3.01
N VAL A 151 -15.36 -8.95 -4.33
CA VAL A 151 -15.26 -7.68 -5.06
C VAL A 151 -16.53 -6.85 -4.86
N ALA A 152 -17.71 -7.45 -4.98
CA ALA A 152 -18.98 -6.77 -4.78
C ALA A 152 -19.14 -6.19 -3.38
N ARG A 153 -18.78 -6.94 -2.31
CA ARG A 153 -18.84 -6.41 -0.94
C ARG A 153 -17.92 -5.21 -0.73
N ILE A 154 -16.71 -5.26 -1.30
CA ILE A 154 -15.77 -4.12 -1.23
C ILE A 154 -16.32 -2.92 -1.99
N ARG A 155 -16.90 -3.15 -3.18
CA ARG A 155 -17.57 -2.13 -3.98
C ARG A 155 -18.68 -1.44 -3.18
N ASP A 156 -19.58 -2.21 -2.56
CA ASP A 156 -20.72 -1.69 -1.80
C ASP A 156 -20.27 -0.85 -0.60
N MET A 157 -19.09 -1.15 -0.04
CA MET A 157 -18.50 -0.38 1.04
C MET A 157 -17.76 0.88 0.60
N LEU A 158 -17.35 1.01 -0.66
CA LEU A 158 -16.52 2.12 -1.13
C LEU A 158 -17.25 3.09 -2.06
N VAL A 159 -18.07 2.59 -2.98
CA VAL A 159 -18.69 3.42 -4.02
C VAL A 159 -19.52 4.55 -3.41
N GLY A 160 -19.35 5.75 -3.95
CA GLY A 160 -19.99 6.98 -3.47
C GLY A 160 -19.29 7.64 -2.28
N LYS A 161 -18.26 7.02 -1.69
CA LYS A 161 -17.45 7.69 -0.64
C LYS A 161 -16.47 8.67 -1.26
N THR A 162 -16.36 9.84 -0.63
CA THR A 162 -15.24 10.75 -0.83
C THR A 162 -14.11 10.35 0.12
N LEU A 163 -12.93 10.05 -0.44
CA LEU A 163 -11.73 9.65 0.29
C LEU A 163 -10.55 10.51 -0.14
N TYR A 164 -9.49 10.57 0.66
CA TYR A 164 -8.25 11.26 0.30
C TYR A 164 -7.23 10.24 -0.16
N ILE A 165 -6.87 10.28 -1.44
CA ILE A 165 -5.90 9.35 -2.02
C ILE A 165 -4.48 9.72 -1.58
N LYS A 166 -3.65 8.75 -1.21
CA LYS A 166 -2.29 8.95 -0.68
C LYS A 166 -1.19 8.74 -1.72
N THR A 167 -1.52 8.08 -2.82
CA THR A 167 -0.59 7.72 -3.90
C THR A 167 -0.88 8.50 -5.18
N SER A 168 0.16 8.81 -5.95
CA SER A 168 0.08 9.38 -7.30
C SER A 168 0.21 8.32 -8.40
N LEU A 169 0.39 7.05 -8.03
CA LEU A 169 0.47 5.92 -8.97
C LEU A 169 -0.92 5.57 -9.48
N TRP A 170 -1.45 6.42 -10.36
CA TRP A 170 -2.81 6.29 -10.90
C TRP A 170 -2.80 5.55 -12.23
N LEU A 171 -3.93 4.93 -12.53
CA LEU A 171 -4.19 4.19 -13.75
C LEU A 171 -5.42 4.77 -14.47
N ASP A 172 -5.48 4.64 -15.79
CA ASP A 172 -6.70 4.88 -16.57
C ASP A 172 -7.60 3.62 -16.62
N SER A 173 -8.73 3.69 -17.34
CA SER A 173 -9.64 2.56 -17.53
C SER A 173 -9.04 1.39 -18.31
N GLU A 174 -7.99 1.64 -19.10
CA GLU A 174 -7.24 0.63 -19.84
C GLU A 174 -6.09 0.04 -19.02
N ARG A 175 -5.96 0.47 -17.75
CA ARG A 175 -4.92 0.06 -16.80
C ARG A 175 -3.52 0.52 -17.21
N ASN A 176 -3.43 1.62 -17.95
CA ASN A 176 -2.16 2.31 -18.22
C ASN A 176 -1.86 3.34 -17.12
N ASN A 177 -0.57 3.52 -16.80
CA ASN A 177 -0.15 4.53 -15.83
C ASN A 177 -0.41 5.94 -16.36
N ILE A 178 -0.94 6.80 -15.49
CA ILE A 178 -1.19 8.22 -15.76
C ILE A 178 -0.67 9.08 -14.60
N ASP A 179 -0.45 10.37 -14.86
CA ASP A 179 -0.04 11.32 -13.82
C ASP A 179 -1.14 11.54 -12.79
N GLY A 180 -0.86 11.12 -11.56
CA GLY A 180 -1.75 11.26 -10.41
C GLY A 180 -1.33 12.33 -9.41
N LEU A 181 -2.21 12.56 -8.43
CA LEU A 181 -1.99 13.50 -7.32
C LEU A 181 -2.01 12.77 -5.98
N HIS A 182 -1.25 13.30 -5.02
CA HIS A 182 -1.29 12.90 -3.62
C HIS A 182 -2.22 13.79 -2.81
N TYR A 183 -2.84 13.20 -1.80
CA TYR A 183 -3.58 13.86 -0.72
C TYR A 183 -4.78 14.70 -1.17
N VAL A 184 -5.28 14.47 -2.38
CA VAL A 184 -6.47 15.12 -2.93
C VAL A 184 -7.73 14.29 -2.66
N PRO A 185 -8.90 14.93 -2.53
CA PRO A 185 -10.16 14.21 -2.42
C PRO A 185 -10.51 13.54 -3.75
N VAL A 186 -10.99 12.30 -3.68
CA VAL A 186 -11.49 11.52 -4.81
C VAL A 186 -12.82 10.88 -4.44
N VAL A 187 -13.71 10.72 -5.42
CA VAL A 187 -14.99 10.01 -5.23
C VAL A 187 -14.86 8.63 -5.84
N ILE A 188 -15.03 7.58 -5.04
CA ILE A 188 -14.98 6.21 -5.58
C ILE A 188 -16.23 5.97 -6.42
N THR A 189 -16.02 5.54 -7.66
CA THR A 189 -17.09 5.33 -8.65
C THR A 189 -17.40 3.86 -8.87
N ASN A 190 -16.40 2.98 -8.77
CA ASN A 190 -16.58 1.54 -8.94
C ASN A 190 -15.43 0.76 -8.27
N VAL A 191 -15.66 -0.53 -8.07
CA VAL A 191 -14.60 -1.50 -7.76
C VAL A 191 -14.85 -2.73 -8.62
N SER A 192 -13.85 -3.10 -9.42
CA SER A 192 -13.88 -4.28 -10.30
C SER A 192 -12.77 -5.27 -9.95
N PRO A 193 -12.77 -6.48 -10.53
CA PRO A 193 -11.65 -7.40 -10.40
C PRO A 193 -10.34 -6.76 -10.89
N GLY A 194 -9.29 -6.93 -10.10
CA GLY A 194 -7.97 -6.40 -10.39
C GLY A 194 -7.13 -7.35 -11.26
N ASP A 195 -5.96 -7.73 -10.76
CA ASP A 195 -5.03 -8.63 -11.43
C ASP A 195 -4.60 -9.79 -10.50
N VAL A 196 -3.60 -10.56 -10.93
CA VAL A 196 -3.09 -11.73 -10.18
C VAL A 196 -2.44 -11.36 -8.85
N VAL A 197 -2.04 -10.10 -8.65
CA VAL A 197 -1.36 -9.60 -7.45
C VAL A 197 -2.34 -8.88 -6.53
N TYR A 198 -3.21 -8.06 -7.13
CA TYR A 198 -4.15 -7.19 -6.45
C TYR A 198 -5.57 -7.51 -6.88
N PRO A 199 -6.42 -8.11 -6.02
CA PRO A 199 -7.74 -8.58 -6.41
C PRO A 199 -8.72 -7.46 -6.76
N PHE A 200 -8.42 -6.21 -6.39
CA PHE A 200 -9.32 -5.07 -6.59
C PHE A 200 -8.69 -4.02 -7.50
N PHE A 201 -9.51 -3.52 -8.42
CA PHE A 201 -9.25 -2.32 -9.18
C PHE A 201 -10.29 -1.28 -8.76
N VAL A 202 -9.83 -0.24 -8.06
CA VAL A 202 -10.69 0.78 -7.44
C VAL A 202 -10.69 2.00 -8.35
N GLU A 203 -11.82 2.28 -8.98
CA GLU A 203 -12.01 3.40 -9.89
C GLU A 203 -12.58 4.60 -9.15
N PHE A 204 -12.08 5.79 -9.44
CA PHE A 204 -12.47 7.03 -8.80
C PHE A 204 -12.46 8.21 -9.77
N GLU A 205 -13.15 9.28 -9.37
CA GLU A 205 -13.13 10.56 -10.06
C GLU A 205 -12.44 11.62 -9.18
N CYS A 206 -11.59 12.43 -9.82
CA CYS A 206 -10.92 13.58 -9.22
C CYS A 206 -11.05 14.77 -10.18
N ASP A 207 -11.80 15.80 -9.80
CA ASP A 207 -12.01 17.01 -10.61
C ASP A 207 -12.40 16.72 -12.07
N GLY A 208 -13.34 15.77 -12.27
CA GLY A 208 -13.81 15.36 -13.60
C GLY A 208 -12.86 14.42 -14.36
N ARG A 209 -11.68 14.10 -13.81
CA ARG A 209 -10.77 13.08 -14.35
C ARG A 209 -11.09 11.73 -13.73
N LYS A 210 -11.30 10.71 -14.58
CA LYS A 210 -11.43 9.32 -14.14
C LYS A 210 -10.04 8.69 -14.02
N ALA A 211 -9.82 7.99 -12.93
CA ALA A 211 -8.58 7.28 -12.65
C ALA A 211 -8.87 6.07 -11.76
N ALA A 212 -7.87 5.24 -11.53
CA ALA A 212 -7.98 4.05 -10.72
C ALA A 212 -6.67 3.71 -10.02
N VAL A 213 -6.76 2.83 -9.02
CA VAL A 213 -5.61 2.18 -8.38
C VAL A 213 -5.90 0.71 -8.17
N TYR A 214 -4.86 -0.11 -8.23
CA TYR A 214 -4.93 -1.46 -7.68
C TYR A 214 -4.97 -1.40 -6.15
N MET A 215 -5.70 -2.32 -5.53
CA MET A 215 -5.76 -2.43 -4.08
C MET A 215 -5.66 -3.90 -3.66
N SER A 216 -4.81 -4.16 -2.66
CA SER A 216 -4.67 -5.48 -2.07
C SER A 216 -5.76 -5.75 -1.03
N SER A 217 -6.03 -7.02 -0.82
CA SER A 217 -6.89 -7.50 0.26
C SER A 217 -6.20 -7.35 1.62
N GLN A 218 -6.97 -7.05 2.67
CA GLN A 218 -6.48 -6.95 4.04
C GLN A 218 -5.89 -8.27 4.56
N ILE A 219 -6.18 -9.41 3.94
CA ILE A 219 -5.61 -10.73 4.29
C ILE A 219 -4.45 -11.18 3.40
N SER A 220 -4.17 -10.44 2.31
CA SER A 220 -3.05 -10.70 1.40
C SER A 220 -1.71 -10.57 2.11
N SER A 221 -0.72 -11.35 1.70
CA SER A 221 0.67 -11.19 2.16
C SER A 221 1.30 -9.87 1.69
N ILE A 222 0.76 -9.27 0.63
CA ILE A 222 1.24 -8.03 0.02
C ILE A 222 0.50 -6.83 0.65
N LYS A 223 1.20 -6.09 1.52
CA LYS A 223 0.62 -5.02 2.37
C LYS A 223 0.93 -3.59 1.91
N ASN A 224 1.58 -3.40 0.77
CA ASN A 224 1.98 -2.07 0.28
C ASN A 224 0.83 -1.29 -0.39
N MET A 225 -0.25 -1.97 -0.80
CA MET A 225 -1.40 -1.37 -1.48
C MET A 225 -2.74 -1.68 -0.77
N THR A 226 -2.72 -1.82 0.56
CA THR A 226 -3.96 -1.95 1.35
C THR A 226 -4.70 -0.61 1.42
N PHE A 227 -5.98 -0.65 1.80
CA PHE A 227 -6.83 0.54 1.89
C PHE A 227 -6.20 1.68 2.71
N ASP A 228 -5.61 1.39 3.86
CA ASP A 228 -4.97 2.37 4.74
C ASP A 228 -3.72 3.02 4.13
N LYS A 229 -3.04 2.33 3.21
CA LYS A 229 -1.90 2.86 2.46
C LYS A 229 -2.34 3.73 1.30
N LEU A 230 -3.47 3.40 0.67
CA LEU A 230 -3.97 4.11 -0.51
C LEU A 230 -4.88 5.28 -0.19
N PHE A 231 -5.67 5.20 0.87
CA PHE A 231 -6.75 6.15 1.16
C PHE A 231 -6.73 6.61 2.62
N SER A 232 -7.33 7.78 2.88
CA SER A 232 -7.74 8.23 4.21
C SER A 232 -9.17 8.72 4.19
N PHE A 233 -9.87 8.54 5.32
CA PHE A 233 -11.17 9.16 5.55
C PHE A 233 -11.09 10.66 5.81
N THR A 234 -9.91 11.17 6.15
CA THR A 234 -9.71 12.55 6.57
C THR A 234 -8.70 13.27 5.70
N ASP A 235 -8.91 14.58 5.58
CA ASP A 235 -7.99 15.46 4.89
C ASP A 235 -6.64 15.53 5.61
N LEU A 236 -5.61 14.97 4.97
CA LEU A 236 -4.25 14.95 5.51
C LEU A 236 -3.66 16.36 5.59
N ARG A 237 -4.08 17.32 4.75
CA ARG A 237 -3.63 18.72 4.79
C ARG A 237 -3.79 19.34 6.17
N LYS A 238 -4.88 18.99 6.87
CA LYS A 238 -5.22 19.51 8.20
C LYS A 238 -4.17 19.18 9.26
N ASN A 239 -3.40 18.12 9.07
CA ASN A 239 -2.32 17.71 9.97
C ASN A 239 -1.01 18.48 9.72
N TYR A 240 -0.93 19.26 8.64
CA TYR A 240 0.27 19.96 8.22
C TYR A 240 0.02 21.46 8.00
N SER A 241 -0.70 22.11 8.91
CA SER A 241 -1.07 23.54 8.80
C SER A 241 0.12 24.50 8.64
N GLN A 242 1.32 24.08 9.06
CA GLN A 242 2.57 24.83 8.91
C GLN A 242 3.10 24.89 7.47
N ILE A 243 2.70 23.94 6.61
CA ILE A 243 3.11 23.92 5.20
C ILE A 243 2.33 25.00 4.46
N THR A 244 3.03 25.81 3.65
CA THR A 244 2.41 26.87 2.83
C THR A 244 1.56 26.26 1.72
N ASP A 245 0.55 26.98 1.25
CA ASP A 245 -0.32 26.46 0.17
C ASP A 245 0.47 26.19 -1.13
N ALA A 246 1.44 27.05 -1.44
CA ALA A 246 2.32 26.85 -2.60
C ALA A 246 3.18 25.57 -2.48
N ASN A 247 3.70 25.25 -1.29
CA ASN A 247 4.44 24.00 -1.08
C ASN A 247 3.51 22.79 -1.03
N TRP A 248 2.32 22.93 -0.47
CA TRP A 248 1.34 21.85 -0.48
C TRP A 248 0.92 21.49 -1.91
N GLU A 249 0.69 22.48 -2.76
CA GLU A 249 0.37 22.24 -4.18
C GLU A 249 1.49 21.46 -4.89
N ARG A 250 2.76 21.76 -4.58
CA ARG A 250 3.91 20.98 -5.07
C ARG A 250 3.89 19.56 -4.54
N ILE A 251 3.68 19.37 -3.24
CA ILE A 251 3.57 18.04 -2.60
C ILE A 251 2.48 17.20 -3.26
N THR A 252 1.31 17.78 -3.54
CA THR A 252 0.21 17.04 -4.20
C THR A 252 0.60 16.55 -5.60
N ARG A 253 1.47 17.27 -6.32
CA ARG A 253 2.02 16.84 -7.62
C ARG A 253 3.28 15.97 -7.52
N GLY A 254 3.73 15.69 -6.30
CA GLY A 254 5.01 15.01 -6.07
C GLY A 254 6.22 15.86 -6.47
N ASP A 255 6.11 17.19 -6.53
CA ASP A 255 7.18 18.12 -6.87
C ASP A 255 7.90 18.69 -5.63
N VAL A 256 9.17 19.03 -5.82
CA VAL A 256 10.00 19.68 -4.81
C VAL A 256 10.53 21.02 -5.32
N ALA A 257 10.86 21.92 -4.39
CA ALA A 257 11.42 23.24 -4.68
C ALA A 257 12.46 23.63 -3.63
N VAL A 258 13.38 24.51 -4.04
CA VAL A 258 14.37 25.10 -3.12
C VAL A 258 13.67 25.73 -1.91
N SER A 259 14.30 25.61 -0.75
CA SER A 259 13.79 26.04 0.55
C SER A 259 12.65 25.19 1.13
N MET A 260 12.25 24.09 0.49
CA MET A 260 11.39 23.10 1.15
C MET A 260 12.15 22.37 2.25
N THR A 261 11.45 22.08 3.34
CA THR A 261 11.95 21.29 4.48
C THR A 261 12.05 19.80 4.13
N LYS A 262 12.81 19.05 4.93
CA LYS A 262 12.90 17.59 4.80
C LYS A 262 11.54 16.90 4.88
N ASP A 263 10.66 17.35 5.78
CA ASP A 263 9.32 16.79 5.95
C ASP A 263 8.44 17.04 4.71
N GLU A 264 8.48 18.26 4.14
CA GLU A 264 7.78 18.58 2.90
C GLU A 264 8.28 17.72 1.72
N CYS A 265 9.60 17.55 1.60
CA CYS A 265 10.19 16.68 0.58
C CYS A 265 9.81 15.20 0.77
N GLN A 266 9.75 14.70 2.00
CA GLN A 266 9.33 13.33 2.30
C GLN A 266 7.84 13.12 2.02
N LEU A 267 6.99 14.10 2.31
CA LEU A 267 5.58 14.06 1.91
C LEU A 267 5.40 14.05 0.39
N SER A 268 6.27 14.76 -0.34
CA SER A 268 6.22 14.84 -1.79
C SER A 268 6.73 13.59 -2.50
N LEU A 269 7.88 13.05 -2.09
CA LEU A 269 8.59 11.98 -2.83
C LEU A 269 8.60 10.64 -2.10
N GLY A 270 8.08 10.60 -0.87
CA GLY A 270 8.20 9.44 0.01
C GLY A 270 9.59 9.32 0.64
N SER A 271 9.83 8.15 1.25
CA SER A 271 11.08 7.86 1.93
C SER A 271 12.22 7.62 0.93
N PRO A 272 13.39 8.25 1.12
CA PRO A 272 14.55 8.00 0.26
C PRO A 272 15.10 6.59 0.47
N ARG A 273 15.79 6.07 -0.55
CA ARG A 273 16.51 4.80 -0.48
C ARG A 273 17.74 4.88 0.42
N SER A 274 18.45 6.00 0.36
CA SER A 274 19.62 6.23 1.19
C SER A 274 19.76 7.70 1.58
N ILE A 275 20.34 7.90 2.77
CA ILE A 275 20.62 9.21 3.35
C ILE A 275 22.10 9.25 3.71
N GLU A 276 22.83 10.19 3.12
CA GLU A 276 24.23 10.49 3.45
C GLU A 276 24.30 11.81 4.23
N ARG A 277 25.05 11.84 5.33
CA ARG A 277 25.19 13.02 6.19
C ARG A 277 26.66 13.35 6.40
N VAL A 278 27.04 14.59 6.08
CA VAL A 278 28.41 15.08 6.19
C VAL A 278 28.42 16.37 7.01
N PRO A 279 29.06 16.39 8.18
CA PRO A 279 29.32 17.63 8.90
C PRO A 279 30.27 18.51 8.07
N THR A 280 29.91 19.76 7.84
CA THR A 280 30.77 20.75 7.16
C THR A 280 31.05 21.92 8.10
N HIS A 281 32.05 22.74 7.76
CA HIS A 281 32.39 23.93 8.54
C HIS A 281 31.24 24.95 8.63
N GLY A 282 30.27 24.91 7.70
CA GLY A 282 29.13 25.83 7.63
C GLY A 282 27.78 25.22 8.06
N GLY A 283 27.74 23.97 8.52
CA GLY A 283 26.51 23.29 8.92
C GLY A 283 26.45 21.82 8.51
N LEU A 284 25.26 21.21 8.65
CA LEU A 284 25.02 19.83 8.25
C LEU A 284 24.62 19.77 6.76
N TYR A 285 25.41 19.05 5.98
CA TYR A 285 25.09 18.65 4.62
C TYR A 285 24.41 17.28 4.65
N GLU A 286 23.26 17.15 3.99
CA GLU A 286 22.51 15.89 3.92
C GLU A 286 22.06 15.63 2.47
N ARG A 287 22.38 14.44 1.94
CA ARG A 287 21.99 14.02 0.59
C ARG A 287 21.04 12.85 0.67
N TRP A 288 19.87 12.98 0.05
CA TRP A 288 18.89 11.91 -0.11
C TRP A 288 18.95 11.39 -1.54
N SER A 289 18.96 10.06 -1.70
CA SER A 289 18.92 9.41 -3.01
C SER A 289 17.71 8.51 -3.11
N TYR A 290 17.03 8.54 -4.25
CA TYR A 290 15.86 7.75 -4.56
C TYR A 290 16.16 6.77 -5.70
N ASP A 291 15.28 5.79 -5.88
CA ASP A 291 15.29 4.96 -7.06
C ASP A 291 15.06 5.83 -8.31
N ASN A 292 15.70 5.49 -9.44
CA ASN A 292 15.70 6.25 -10.70
C ASN A 292 16.59 7.51 -10.77
N GLY A 293 17.53 7.66 -9.83
CA GLY A 293 18.59 8.69 -9.93
C GLY A 293 18.16 10.10 -9.49
N VAL A 294 16.93 10.22 -8.96
CA VAL A 294 16.45 11.41 -8.26
C VAL A 294 17.27 11.60 -6.98
N TYR A 295 17.70 12.84 -6.72
CA TYR A 295 18.42 13.18 -5.49
C TYR A 295 18.05 14.57 -4.98
N LEU A 296 18.12 14.73 -3.66
CA LEU A 296 17.93 15.99 -2.96
C LEU A 296 19.17 16.29 -2.10
N ILE A 297 19.57 17.55 -2.02
CA ILE A 297 20.67 18.04 -1.20
C ILE A 297 20.11 19.10 -0.25
N PHE A 298 20.32 18.89 1.04
CA PHE A 298 19.88 19.77 2.10
C PHE A 298 21.08 20.40 2.80
N GLU A 299 20.94 21.67 3.14
CA GLU A 299 21.85 22.39 4.03
C GLU A 299 21.01 23.02 5.15
N ASN A 300 21.41 22.79 6.39
CA ASN A 300 20.69 23.29 7.57
C ASN A 300 19.18 22.95 7.57
N GLY A 301 18.82 21.79 7.01
CA GLY A 301 17.45 21.27 7.00
C GLY A 301 16.55 21.76 5.85
N LEU A 302 17.07 22.62 4.97
CA LEU A 302 16.35 23.15 3.81
C LEU A 302 16.94 22.62 2.50
N LEU A 303 16.08 22.32 1.53
CA LEU A 303 16.46 21.87 0.20
C LEU A 303 17.20 22.99 -0.54
N THR A 304 18.45 22.75 -0.94
CA THR A 304 19.26 23.73 -1.70
C THR A 304 19.44 23.33 -3.15
N ARG A 305 19.49 22.03 -3.45
CA ARG A 305 19.68 21.51 -4.81
C ARG A 305 19.02 20.15 -5.00
N TYR A 306 18.51 19.87 -6.19
CA TYR A 306 17.94 18.57 -6.52
C TYR A 306 18.06 18.23 -8.01
N ARG A 307 17.83 16.97 -8.34
CA ARG A 307 17.52 16.47 -9.68
C ARG A 307 16.30 15.55 -9.56
N LYS A 308 15.26 15.80 -10.35
CA LYS A 308 14.07 14.97 -10.50
C LYS A 308 13.98 14.53 -11.95
#